data_AF-A0A7C6PR54-F1
#
_entry.id   AF-A0A7C6PR54-F1
#
_cell.length_a   1.000
_cell.length_b   1.000
_cell.length_c   1.000
_cell.angle_alpha   90.00
_cell.angle_beta   90.00
_cell.angle_gamma   90.00
#
_symmetry.space_group_name_H-M   'P 1'
#
loop_
_entity.id
_entity.type
_entity.pdbx_description
1 polymer ?
#
loop_
_entity_poly.entity_id
_entity_poly.type
_entity_poly.pdbx_seq_one_letter_code
_entity_poly.pdbx_strand_id
1 'polypeptide(L)' 'MDKKINENVSDNLKPGKMELIATQRFAINPEMYRIIDFLNRSLKGHNILFGLTKSENSMIISVYEVE' A
#
# COMPACT_ATOMS: atom_id res chain seq x y z
N MET A 1 17.06 -19.93 9.37
CA MET A 1 15.94 -19.53 10.26
C MET A 1 15.62 -18.12 9.85
N ASP A 2 14.85 -18.00 8.77
CA ASP A 2 14.67 -16.72 8.09
C ASP A 2 13.18 -16.50 7.96
N LYS A 3 12.75 -15.45 8.66
CA LYS A 3 11.36 -15.15 8.99
C LYS A 3 10.52 -15.05 7.72
N LYS A 4 9.46 -15.87 7.69
CA LYS A 4 8.34 -15.78 6.77
C LYS A 4 7.94 -14.32 6.58
N ILE A 5 8.01 -13.89 5.33
CA ILE A 5 7.40 -12.66 4.83
C ILE A 5 5.90 -12.79 5.12
N ASN A 6 5.34 -11.81 5.80
CA ASN A 6 4.00 -11.85 6.38
C ASN A 6 2.94 -11.74 5.26
N GLU A 7 2.39 -12.87 4.81
CA GLU A 7 1.32 -12.98 3.79
C GLU A 7 -0.08 -12.53 4.28
N ASN A 8 -0.20 -11.51 5.12
CA ASN A 8 -1.51 -11.11 5.67
C ASN A 8 -1.78 -9.60 5.60
N VAL A 9 -1.90 -9.06 4.38
CA VAL A 9 -2.59 -7.76 4.17
C VAL A 9 -3.71 -7.85 3.13
N SER A 10 -3.96 -9.01 2.50
CA SER A 10 -4.89 -9.09 1.36
C SER A 10 -6.32 -9.55 1.68
N ASP A 11 -6.69 -9.77 2.95
CA ASP A 11 -7.93 -10.48 3.29
C ASP A 11 -9.18 -9.62 3.60
N ASN A 12 -9.20 -8.33 3.21
CA ASN A 12 -10.43 -7.52 3.38
C ASN A 12 -10.77 -6.58 2.22
N LEU A 13 -10.05 -6.62 1.11
CA LEU A 13 -10.46 -5.89 -0.08
C LEU A 13 -11.46 -6.79 -0.82
N LYS A 14 -12.76 -6.57 -0.56
CA LYS A 14 -13.80 -7.04 -1.49
C LYS A 14 -13.36 -6.63 -2.90
N PRO A 15 -13.56 -7.46 -3.93
CA PRO A 15 -13.25 -7.10 -5.31
C PRO A 15 -14.24 -6.04 -5.81
N GLY A 16 -14.18 -4.85 -5.24
CA GLY A 16 -14.71 -3.62 -5.79
C GLY A 16 -13.72 -3.07 -6.81
N LYS A 17 -14.21 -2.17 -7.67
CA LYS A 17 -13.39 -1.52 -8.69
C LYS A 17 -12.38 -0.61 -7.97
N MET A 18 -11.09 -0.92 -8.07
CA MET A 18 -10.03 -0.03 -7.61
C MET A 18 -9.52 0.76 -8.80
N GLU A 19 -9.67 2.08 -8.76
CA GLU A 19 -9.19 2.97 -9.81
C GLU A 19 -7.87 3.61 -9.39
N LEU A 20 -6.83 3.47 -10.22
CA LEU A 20 -5.52 4.06 -9.94
C LEU A 20 -5.57 5.57 -10.20
N ILE A 21 -5.42 6.37 -9.14
CA ILE A 21 -5.38 7.83 -9.23
C ILE A 21 -3.97 8.32 -9.55
N ALA A 22 -2.97 7.80 -8.83
CA ALA A 22 -1.60 8.30 -8.91
C ALA A 22 -0.57 7.24 -8.54
N THR A 23 0.65 7.40 -9.07
CA THR A 23 1.83 6.66 -8.62
C THR A 23 3.01 7.60 -8.48
N GLN A 24 3.88 7.33 -7.51
CA GLN A 24 5.14 8.04 -7.35
C GLN A 24 6.24 7.06 -6.92
N ARG A 25 7.41 7.18 -7.56
CA ARG A 25 8.60 6.39 -7.24
C ARG A 25 9.47 7.11 -6.23
N PHE A 26 9.98 6.35 -5.27
CA PHE A 26 10.87 6.79 -4.19
C PHE A 26 12.09 5.87 -4.11
N ALA A 27 13.18 6.38 -3.53
CA ALA A 27 14.28 5.52 -3.08
C ALA A 27 13.79 4.54 -2.00
N ILE A 28 14.50 3.42 -1.84
CA ILE A 28 14.17 2.44 -0.80
C ILE A 28 14.21 3.10 0.58
N ASN A 29 13.09 3.05 1.28
CA ASN A 29 12.95 3.53 2.65
C ASN A 29 12.24 2.46 3.50
N PRO A 30 12.96 1.80 4.44
CA PRO A 30 12.39 0.77 5.30
C PRO A 30 11.22 1.21 6.17
N GLU A 31 11.06 2.51 6.45
CA GLU A 31 9.99 3.04 7.30
C GLU A 31 8.72 3.39 6.49
N MET A 32 8.77 3.33 5.16
CA MET A 32 7.65 3.73 4.30
C MET A 32 6.38 2.93 4.58
N TYR A 33 6.50 1.65 4.97
CA TYR A 33 5.33 0.83 5.31
C TYR A 33 4.54 1.40 6.51
N ARG A 34 5.20 2.05 7.48
CA ARG A 34 4.53 2.64 8.64
C ARG A 34 3.69 3.84 8.26
N ILE A 35 4.19 4.64 7.32
CA ILE A 35 3.46 5.78 6.76
C ILE A 35 2.23 5.27 6.01
N ILE A 36 2.40 4.25 5.17
CA ILE A 36 1.30 3.65 4.39
C ILE A 36 0.25 3.01 5.31
N ASP A 37 0.67 2.31 6.37
CA ASP A 37 -0.25 1.77 7.37
C ASP A 37 -1.02 2.89 8.11
N PHE A 38 -0.34 3.94 8.54
CA PHE A 38 -0.98 5.09 9.18
C PHE A 38 -2.03 5.75 8.27
N LEU A 39 -1.71 5.98 6.99
CA LEU A 39 -2.64 6.57 6.02
C LEU A 39 -3.86 5.67 5.80
N ASN A 40 -3.64 4.39 5.52
CA ASN A 40 -4.73 3.43 5.29
C ASN A 40 -5.64 3.27 6.51
N ARG A 41 -5.08 3.30 7.73
CA ARG A 41 -5.88 3.24 8.97
C ARG A 41 -6.66 4.52 9.24
N SER A 42 -6.06 5.67 8.94
CA SER A 42 -6.68 6.98 9.18
C SER A 42 -7.76 7.32 8.15
N LEU A 43 -7.65 6.80 6.93
CA LEU A 43 -8.52 7.14 5.80
C LEU A 43 -9.50 6.05 5.39
N LYS A 44 -9.73 5.01 6.22
CA LYS A 44 -10.65 3.89 5.91
C LYS A 44 -12.06 4.31 5.44
N GLY A 45 -12.56 5.46 5.90
CA GLY A 45 -13.88 5.98 5.54
C GLY A 45 -13.89 6.90 4.31
N HIS A 46 -12.76 7.10 3.64
CA HIS A 46 -12.60 8.08 2.56
C HIS A 46 -12.48 7.45 1.18
N ASN A 47 -12.71 6.15 1.03
CA ASN A 47 -12.62 5.46 -0.27
C ASN A 47 -11.25 5.64 -0.95
N ILE A 48 -10.18 5.81 -0.15
CA ILE A 48 -8.81 5.95 -0.65
C ILE A 48 -7.95 4.83 -0.05
N LEU A 49 -7.18 4.16 -0.91
CA LEU A 49 -6.21 3.14 -0.52
C LEU A 49 -4.81 3.54 -1.02
N PHE A 50 -3.83 3.42 -0.13
CA PHE A 50 -2.41 3.60 -0.43
C PHE A 50 -1.74 2.22 -0.57
N GLY A 51 -1.20 1.95 -1.76
CA GLY A 51 -0.37 0.78 -2.04
C GLY A 51 1.11 1.10 -1.88
N LEU A 52 1.91 0.10 -1.49
CA LEU A 52 3.36 0.18 -1.46
C LEU A 52 3.96 -1.06 -2.10
N THR A 53 4.69 -0.85 -3.20
CA THR A 53 5.41 -1.92 -3.90
C THR A 53 6.90 -1.64 -3.81
N LYS A 54 7.69 -2.65 -3.45
CA LYS A 54 9.15 -2.58 -3.43
C LYS A 54 9.71 -3.32 -4.65
N SER A 55 10.63 -2.68 -5.37
CA SER A 55 11.52 -3.32 -6.35
C SER A 55 12.96 -3.34 -5.82
N GLU A 56 13.89 -3.88 -6.61
CA GLU A 56 15.31 -4.02 -6.20
C GLU A 56 15.95 -2.70 -5.75
N ASN A 57 15.62 -1.59 -6.42
CA ASN A 57 16.27 -0.29 -6.21
C ASN A 57 15.32 0.84 -5.81
N SER A 58 14.01 0.58 -5.76
CA SER A 58 13.03 1.65 -5.52
C SER A 58 11.78 1.13 -4.82
N MET A 59 10.98 2.06 -4.34
CA MET A 59 9.60 1.82 -3.90
C MET A 59 8.66 2.64 -4.76
N ILE A 60 7.47 2.11 -5.02
CA ILE A 60 6.38 2.81 -5.68
C ILE A 60 5.23 2.89 -4.70
N ILE A 61 4.77 4.11 -4.44
CA ILE A 61 3.50 4.35 -3.75
C ILE A 61 2.44 4.53 -4.83
N SER A 62 1.32 3.85 -4.66
CA SER A 62 0.14 3.99 -5.51
C SER A 62 -1.02 4.52 -4.68
N VAL A 63 -1.84 5.38 -5.26
CA VAL A 63 -3.07 5.87 -4.65
C VAL A 63 -4.24 5.36 -5.49
N TYR A 64 -5.18 4.69 -4.83
CA TYR A 64 -6.38 4.15 -5.46
C TYR A 64 -7.62 4.77 -4.86
N GLU A 65 -8.62 5.03 -5.71
CA GLU A 65 -10.01 5.17 -5.27
C GLU A 65 -10.62 3.77 -5.16
N VAL A 66 -11.37 3.52 -4.09
CA VAL A 66 -12.03 2.23 -3.84
C VAL A 66 -13.53 2.43 -3.63
N GLU A 67 -14.36 1.73 -4.40
CA GLU A 67 -15.83 1.71 -4.26
C GLU A 67 -16.31 0.76 -3.14
#